data_AF-A0A410UG31-F1
#
_entry.id   AF-A0A410UG31-F1
#
_cell.length_a   1.000
_cell.length_b   1.000
_cell.length_c   1.000
_cell.angle_alpha   90.00
_cell.angle_beta   90.00
_cell.angle_gamma   90.00
#
_symmetry.space_group_name_H-M   'P 1'
#
loop_
_entity.id
_entity.type
_entity.pdbx_description
1 polymer ?
#
loop_
_entity_poly.entity_id
_entity_poly.type
_entity_poly.pdbx_seq_one_letter_code
_entity_poly.pdbx_strand_id
1 'polypeptide(L)'
;MATSLKIDDALKGRVQHLASQRRRSPHWIMLEAIQQYVEREEARESFKREALASWAAYRETGRHLTGQEVRAWLNTWGTEDEKSVPECHE
;
A
#
# COMPACT_ATOMS: atom_id res chain seq x y z
N MET A 1 -9.97 -13.76 20.45
CA MET A 1 -9.64 -15.18 20.12
C MET A 1 -8.12 -15.31 20.15
N ALA A 2 -7.58 -16.45 20.61
CA ALA A 2 -6.13 -16.68 20.65
C ALA A 2 -5.72 -17.59 19.50
N THR A 3 -4.66 -17.21 18.77
CA THR A 3 -4.07 -18.00 17.67
C THR A 3 -2.64 -18.35 18.06
N SER A 4 -2.28 -19.63 17.96
CA SER A 4 -0.91 -20.09 18.21
C SER A 4 -0.09 -20.05 16.92
N LEU A 5 1.11 -19.47 16.99
CA LEU A 5 2.04 -19.35 15.87
C LEU A 5 3.25 -20.26 16.09
N LYS A 6 3.59 -21.04 15.06
CA LYS A 6 4.86 -21.78 15.05
C LYS A 6 5.94 -20.91 14.45
N ILE A 7 6.98 -20.63 15.24
CA ILE A 7 8.20 -19.95 14.81
C ILE A 7 9.39 -20.78 15.27
N ASP A 8 10.45 -20.80 14.47
CA ASP A 8 11.69 -21.46 14.85
C ASP A 8 12.41 -20.70 15.98
N ASP A 9 13.35 -21.37 16.64
CA ASP A 9 14.08 -20.81 17.79
C ASP A 9 14.95 -19.62 17.41
N ALA A 10 15.47 -19.57 16.17
CA ALA A 10 16.28 -18.45 15.70
C ALA A 10 15.44 -17.18 15.55
N LEU A 11 14.26 -17.28 14.93
CA LEU A 11 13.31 -16.18 14.82
C LEU A 11 12.79 -15.76 16.20
N LYS A 12 12.46 -16.71 17.07
CA LYS A 12 12.05 -16.43 18.45
C LYS A 12 13.10 -15.62 19.22
N GLY A 13 14.37 -16.02 19.12
CA GLY A 13 15.48 -15.29 19.74
C GLY A 13 15.62 -13.86 19.20
N ARG A 14 15.51 -13.67 17.88
CA ARG A 14 15.53 -12.34 17.24
C ARG A 14 14.38 -11.45 17.69
N VAL A 15 13.17 -12.00 17.79
CA VAL A 15 11.98 -11.27 18.27
C VAL A 15 12.15 -10.85 19.72
N GLN A 16 12.65 -11.74 20.59
CA GLN A 16 12.93 -11.41 21.99
C GLN A 16 13.96 -10.30 22.13
N HIS A 17 15.06 -10.38 21.37
CA HIS A 17 16.09 -9.35 21.37
C HIS A 17 15.54 -7.98 20.93
N LEU A 18 14.78 -7.96 19.83
CA LEU A 18 14.15 -6.75 19.31
C LEU A 18 13.14 -6.15 20.31
N ALA A 19 12.36 -7.02 20.96
CA ALA A 19 11.40 -6.62 21.99
C ALA A 19 12.10 -5.93 23.18
N SER A 20 13.21 -6.51 23.66
CA SER A 20 14.03 -5.91 24.72
C SER A 20 14.59 -4.54 24.32
N GLN A 21 15.17 -4.42 23.12
CA GLN A 21 15.71 -3.15 22.62
C GLN A 21 14.63 -2.06 22.53
N ARG A 22 13.42 -2.42 22.08
CA ARG A 22 12.29 -1.50 21.91
C ARG A 22 11.45 -1.31 23.17
N ARG A 23 11.78 -1.97 24.28
CA ARG A 23 11.01 -1.99 25.53
C ARG A 23 9.54 -2.39 25.31
N ARG A 24 9.33 -3.40 24.48
CA ARG A 24 8.01 -3.98 24.17
C ARG A 24 8.00 -5.47 24.50
N SER A 25 6.81 -6.08 24.55
CA SER A 25 6.71 -7.53 24.71
C SER A 25 7.00 -8.23 23.37
N PRO A 26 7.55 -9.46 23.38
CA PRO A 26 7.70 -10.26 22.16
C PRO A 26 6.38 -10.44 21.42
N HIS A 27 5.27 -10.60 22.15
CA HIS A 27 3.92 -10.70 21.58
C HIS A 27 3.52 -9.44 20.81
N TRP A 28 3.79 -8.25 21.36
CA TRP A 28 3.51 -6.99 20.67
C TRP A 28 4.30 -6.89 19.37
N ILE A 29 5.59 -7.27 19.37
CA ILE A 29 6.43 -7.27 18.16
C ILE A 29 5.86 -8.23 17.09
N MET A 30 5.39 -9.41 17.50
CA MET A 30 4.81 -10.38 16.55
C MET A 30 3.51 -9.86 15.93
N LEU A 31 2.61 -9.27 16.74
CA LEU A 31 1.37 -8.69 16.23
C LEU A 31 1.64 -7.52 15.28
N GLU A 32 2.55 -6.62 15.65
CA GLU A 32 2.95 -5.50 14.81
C GLU A 32 3.49 -5.99 13.46
N ALA A 33 4.35 -7.03 13.47
CA ALA A 33 4.90 -7.59 12.24
C ALA A 33 3.82 -8.21 11.34
N ILE A 34 2.83 -8.89 11.92
CA ILE A 34 1.70 -9.46 11.18
C ILE A 34 0.83 -8.35 10.59
N GLN A 35 0.50 -7.32 11.39
CA GLN A 35 -0.30 -6.19 10.93
C GLN A 35 0.37 -5.49 9.74
N GLN A 36 1.65 -5.14 9.88
CA GLN A 36 2.41 -4.50 8.80
C GLN A 36 2.50 -5.38 7.54
N TYR A 37 2.54 -6.72 7.69
CA TYR A 37 2.51 -7.62 6.55
C TYR A 37 1.15 -7.58 5.84
N VAL A 38 0.06 -7.74 6.60
CA VAL A 38 -1.30 -7.74 6.06
C VAL A 38 -1.60 -6.42 5.34
N GLU A 39 -1.31 -5.29 5.98
CA GLU A 39 -1.54 -3.96 5.38
C GLU A 39 -0.80 -3.77 4.04
N ARG A 40 0.45 -4.26 3.94
CA ARG A 40 1.20 -4.22 2.68
C ARG A 40 0.60 -5.10 1.59
N GLU A 41 0.16 -6.31 1.94
CA GLU A 41 -0.45 -7.23 0.98
C GLU A 41 -1.81 -6.71 0.50
N GLU A 42 -2.62 -6.17 1.41
CA GLU A 42 -3.91 -5.54 1.07
C GLU A 42 -3.73 -4.32 0.17
N ALA A 43 -2.76 -3.45 0.46
CA ALA A 43 -2.43 -2.31 -0.38
C ALA A 43 -1.98 -2.74 -1.78
N ARG A 44 -1.16 -3.80 -1.88
CA ARG A 44 -0.69 -4.35 -3.15
C ARG A 44 -1.84 -4.92 -3.99
N GLU A 45 -2.74 -5.67 -3.38
CA GLU A 45 -3.91 -6.22 -4.07
C GLU A 45 -4.91 -5.14 -4.47
N SER A 46 -5.14 -4.11 -3.63
CA SER A 46 -6.00 -2.98 -4.03
C SER A 46 -5.43 -2.26 -5.25
N PHE A 47 -4.13 -1.92 -5.22
CA PHE A 47 -3.46 -1.26 -6.34
C PHE A 47 -3.57 -2.07 -7.63
N LYS A 48 -3.34 -3.39 -7.56
CA LYS A 48 -3.49 -4.30 -8.71
C LYS A 48 -4.93 -4.33 -9.22
N ARG A 49 -5.91 -4.42 -8.34
CA ARG A 49 -7.33 -4.46 -8.70
C ARG A 49 -7.75 -3.15 -9.37
N GLU A 50 -7.32 -2.00 -8.84
CA GLU A 50 -7.57 -0.69 -9.44
C GLU A 50 -6.95 -0.59 -10.84
N ALA A 51 -5.69 -1.00 -11.01
CA ALA A 51 -5.04 -0.99 -12.32
C ALA A 51 -5.78 -1.88 -13.36
N LEU A 52 -6.23 -3.07 -12.95
CA LEU A 52 -7.02 -3.96 -13.82
C LEU A 52 -8.39 -3.36 -14.16
N ALA A 53 -9.05 -2.70 -13.21
CA ALA A 53 -10.31 -2.02 -13.44
C ALA A 53 -10.15 -0.84 -14.41
N SER A 54 -9.11 -0.01 -14.25
CA SER A 54 -8.79 1.06 -15.18
C SER A 54 -8.48 0.52 -16.58
N TRP A 55 -7.77 -0.61 -16.69
CA TRP A 55 -7.50 -1.25 -17.97
C TRP A 55 -8.78 -1.76 -18.65
N ALA A 56 -9.68 -2.40 -17.90
CA ALA A 56 -10.97 -2.84 -18.43
C ALA A 56 -11.80 -1.65 -18.92
N ALA A 57 -11.90 -0.58 -18.12
CA ALA A 57 -12.63 0.64 -18.48
C ALA A 57 -12.06 1.30 -19.75
N TYR A 58 -10.74 1.38 -19.88
CA TYR A 58 -10.10 1.89 -21.09
C TYR A 58 -10.43 1.02 -22.31
N ARG A 59 -10.36 -0.31 -22.18
CA ARG A 59 -10.71 -1.21 -23.29
C ARG A 59 -12.16 -1.09 -23.74
N GLU A 60 -13.07 -0.78 -22.82
CA GLU A 60 -14.50 -0.63 -23.11
C GLU A 60 -14.85 0.75 -23.65
N THR A 61 -14.25 1.82 -23.12
CA THR A 61 -14.65 3.21 -23.40
C THR A 61 -13.69 3.97 -24.29
N GLY A 62 -12.44 3.51 -24.45
CA GLY A 62 -11.36 4.26 -25.09
C GLY A 62 -10.88 5.48 -24.30
N ARG A 63 -11.57 5.86 -23.22
CA ARG A 63 -11.29 7.10 -22.49
C ARG A 63 -10.02 7.00 -21.67
N HIS A 64 -9.13 7.96 -21.86
CA HIS A 64 -7.85 8.03 -21.18
C HIS A 64 -7.42 9.48 -20.93
N LEU A 65 -6.32 9.62 -20.18
CA LEU A 65 -5.55 10.86 -20.12
C LEU A 65 -4.19 10.57 -20.71
N THR A 66 -3.65 11.51 -21.48
CA THR A 66 -2.27 11.41 -21.97
C THR A 66 -1.29 11.65 -20.82
N GLY A 67 -0.09 11.08 -20.94
CA GLY A 67 0.97 11.32 -19.96
C GLY A 67 1.41 12.79 -19.86
N GLN A 68 1.11 13.63 -20.86
CA GLN A 68 1.39 15.06 -20.80
C GLN A 68 0.36 15.79 -19.90
N GLU A 69 -0.93 15.48 -20.04
CA GLU A 69 -1.98 16.09 -19.21
C GLU A 69 -1.82 15.70 -17.75
N VAL A 70 -1.53 14.43 -17.47
CA VAL A 70 -1.28 13.98 -16.10
C VAL A 70 -0.07 14.71 -15.49
N ARG A 71 1.04 14.85 -16.23
CA ARG A 71 2.21 15.60 -15.74
C ARG A 71 1.92 17.08 -15.54
N ALA A 72 1.21 17.70 -16.47
CA ALA A 72 0.82 19.10 -16.36
C ALA A 72 -0.05 19.34 -15.13
N TRP A 73 -0.98 18.43 -14.85
CA TRP A 73 -1.80 18.46 -13.65
C TRP A 73 -0.99 18.24 -12.36
N LEU A 74 -0.17 17.19 -12.30
CA LEU A 74 0.67 16.90 -11.12
C LEU A 74 1.64 18.03 -10.78
N ASN A 75 2.12 18.77 -11.77
CA ASN A 75 2.99 19.94 -11.55
C ASN A 75 2.27 21.12 -10.86
N THR A 76 0.94 21.12 -10.81
CA THR A 76 0.16 22.15 -10.09
C THR A 76 -0.02 21.83 -8.61
N TRP A 77 0.21 20.58 -8.19
CA TRP A 77 0.00 20.15 -6.81
C TRP A 77 0.96 20.86 -5.84
N GLY A 78 0.42 21.34 -4.72
CA GLY A 78 1.20 22.08 -3.71
C GLY A 78 1.54 23.51 -4.13
N THR A 79 0.91 24.05 -5.18
CA THR A 79 1.02 25.45 -5.61
C THR A 79 -0.29 26.21 -5.33
N GLU A 80 -0.27 27.55 -5.44
CA GLU A 80 -1.48 28.37 -5.34
C GLU A 80 -2.49 28.09 -6.47
N ASP A 81 -2.02 27.52 -7.59
CA ASP A 81 -2.80 27.19 -8.79
C ASP A 81 -3.13 25.70 -8.90
N GLU A 82 -3.25 24.97 -7.79
CA GLU A 82 -3.57 23.54 -7.79
C GLU A 82 -4.90 23.24 -8.52
N LYS A 83 -4.83 22.43 -9.58
CA LYS A 83 -5.98 22.14 -10.45
C LYS A 83 -6.69 20.85 -10.06
N SER A 84 -7.99 20.79 -10.34
CA SER A 84 -8.76 19.55 -10.27
C SER A 84 -8.26 18.51 -11.27
N VAL A 85 -8.55 17.23 -10.99
CA VAL A 85 -8.22 16.12 -11.90
C VAL A 85 -8.80 16.38 -13.31
N PRO A 86 -8.02 16.23 -14.38
CA PRO A 86 -8.52 16.33 -15.75
C PRO A 86 -9.53 15.21 -16.07
N GLU A 87 -10.50 15.49 -16.94
CA GLU A 87 -11.46 14.48 -17.40
C GLU A 87 -10.87 13.57 -18.49
N CYS A 88 -11.12 12.26 -18.39
CA CYS A 88 -10.71 11.30 -19.43
C CYS A 88 -11.49 11.51 -20.73
N HIS A 89 -10.80 11.41 -21.86
CA HIS A 89 -11.31 11.61 -23.22
C HIS A 89 -10.83 10.51 -24.17
N GLU A 90 -11.47 10.39 -25.35
CA GLU A 90 -11.12 9.38 -26.36
C GLU A 90 -9.75 9.59 -27.00
#